data_AF-A0A940M4H2-F1
#
_entry.id   AF-A0A940M4H2-F1
#
_cell.length_a   1.000
_cell.length_b   1.000
_cell.length_c   1.000
_cell.angle_alpha   90.00
_cell.angle_beta   90.00
_cell.angle_gamma   90.00
#
_symmetry.space_group_name_H-M   'P 1'
#
loop_
_entity.id
_entity.type
_entity.pdbx_description
1 polymer ?
#
loop_
_entity_poly.entity_id
_entity_poly.type
_entity_poly.pdbx_seq_one_letter_code
_entity_poly.pdbx_strand_id
1 'polypeptide(L)'
;MPERAVLVVLAVANPGLRSALTAQLTLAGADIVTVSDPDARAVRGAVRRPAALVIDAQMLAAGEPGWLAALVREPHWYCVLALDVEPLPEVEGHLCYASAAEARAVIAQMLPSWRDDGSGCC
;
A
#
# COMPACT_ATOMS: atom_id res chain seq x y z
N MET A 1 -13.30 -21.45 -6.99
CA MET A 1 -13.94 -20.14 -6.73
C MET A 1 -13.09 -19.07 -7.40
N PRO A 2 -13.64 -17.93 -7.85
CA PRO A 2 -12.79 -16.84 -8.32
C PRO A 2 -11.98 -16.32 -7.13
N GLU A 3 -10.66 -16.36 -7.24
CA GLU A 3 -9.74 -15.72 -6.29
C GLU A 3 -10.11 -14.23 -6.22
N ARG A 4 -10.34 -13.71 -5.01
CA ARG A 4 -10.67 -12.29 -4.86
C ARG A 4 -9.39 -11.48 -5.07
N ALA A 5 -9.24 -10.91 -6.26
CA ALA A 5 -8.16 -9.96 -6.54
C ALA A 5 -8.11 -8.89 -5.45
N VAL A 6 -6.88 -8.60 -5.01
CA VAL A 6 -6.60 -7.61 -3.97
C VAL A 6 -6.69 -6.23 -4.58
N LEU A 7 -7.31 -5.29 -3.85
CA LEU A 7 -7.16 -3.88 -4.18
C LEU A 7 -5.84 -3.36 -3.61
N VAL A 8 -4.93 -2.95 -4.50
CA VAL A 8 -3.69 -2.28 -4.15
C VAL A 8 -3.82 -0.80 -4.47
N VAL A 9 -3.73 0.05 -3.44
CA VAL A 9 -3.77 1.49 -3.56
C VAL A 9 -2.34 2.02 -3.63
N LEU A 10 -2.02 2.77 -4.69
CA LEU A 10 -0.69 3.33 -4.92
C LEU A 10 -0.71 4.84 -4.68
N ALA A 11 -0.25 5.25 -3.51
CA ALA A 11 0.07 6.64 -3.14
C ALA A 11 1.57 6.90 -3.34
N VAL A 12 2.03 6.85 -4.59
CA VAL A 12 3.46 6.98 -4.94
C VAL A 12 3.63 8.21 -5.80
N ALA A 13 4.36 9.24 -5.33
CA ALA A 13 4.56 10.48 -6.06
C ALA A 13 5.46 10.27 -7.29
N ASN A 14 6.52 9.47 -7.15
CA ASN A 14 7.49 9.22 -8.22
C ASN A 14 6.83 8.53 -9.43
N PRO A 15 6.76 9.17 -10.62
CA PRO A 15 6.02 8.63 -11.76
C PRO A 15 6.67 7.38 -12.37
N GLY A 16 8.00 7.25 -12.30
CA GLY A 16 8.73 6.09 -12.78
C GLY A 16 8.47 4.86 -11.91
N LEU A 17 8.60 5.02 -10.59
CA LEU A 17 8.29 3.98 -9.61
C LEU A 17 6.82 3.57 -9.69
N ARG A 18 5.88 4.54 -9.67
CA ARG A 18 4.44 4.28 -9.81
C ARG A 18 4.11 3.48 -11.07
N SER A 19 4.72 3.82 -12.21
CA SER A 19 4.51 3.09 -13.48
C SER A 19 5.07 1.67 -13.43
N ALA A 20 6.27 1.47 -12.86
CA ALA A 20 6.88 0.14 -12.72
C ALA A 20 6.08 -0.77 -11.78
N LEU A 21 5.60 -0.23 -10.65
CA LEU A 21 4.75 -0.95 -9.70
C LEU A 21 3.39 -1.29 -10.32
N THR A 22 2.75 -0.33 -11.00
CA THR A 22 1.47 -0.58 -11.71
C THR A 22 1.63 -1.69 -12.74
N ALA A 23 2.66 -1.64 -13.60
CA ALA A 23 2.89 -2.68 -14.61
C ALA A 23 3.10 -4.07 -13.99
N GLN A 24 3.88 -4.17 -12.91
CA GLN A 24 4.08 -5.44 -12.21
C GLN A 24 2.79 -5.97 -11.57
N LEU A 25 2.03 -5.12 -10.89
CA LEU A 25 0.78 -5.49 -10.23
C LEU A 25 -0.29 -5.93 -11.25
N THR A 26 -0.36 -5.26 -12.41
CA THR A 26 -1.27 -5.62 -13.50
C THR A 26 -0.88 -6.98 -14.10
N LEU A 27 0.42 -7.23 -14.32
CA LEU A 27 0.90 -8.53 -14.79
C LEU A 27 0.63 -9.67 -13.79
N ALA A 28 0.58 -9.35 -12.49
CA ALA A 28 0.18 -10.30 -11.46
C ALA A 28 -1.36 -10.49 -11.38
N GLY A 29 -2.17 -9.63 -12.00
CA GLY A 29 -3.63 -9.67 -11.92
C GLY A 29 -4.22 -9.04 -10.64
N ALA A 30 -3.55 -8.07 -10.04
CA ALA A 30 -4.10 -7.28 -8.92
C ALA A 30 -5.01 -6.16 -9.43
N ASP A 31 -6.03 -5.79 -8.64
CA ASP A 31 -6.82 -4.57 -8.89
C ASP A 31 -6.04 -3.37 -8.34
N ILE A 32 -5.81 -2.33 -9.15
CA ILE A 32 -4.94 -1.20 -8.78
C ILE A 32 -5.70 0.11 -8.84
N VAL A 33 -5.54 0.94 -7.81
CA VAL A 33 -6.03 2.32 -7.80
C VAL A 33 -4.86 3.25 -7.44
N THR A 34 -4.50 4.14 -8.36
CA THR A 34 -3.49 5.19 -8.10
C THR A 34 -4.17 6.41 -7.50
N VAL A 35 -3.59 6.99 -6.45
CA VAL A 35 -4.17 8.12 -5.71
C VAL A 35 -3.12 9.19 -5.43
N SER A 36 -3.55 10.46 -5.46
CA SER A 36 -2.77 11.60 -4.99
C SER A 36 -3.06 11.94 -3.52
N ASP A 37 -4.06 11.31 -2.93
CA ASP A 37 -4.45 11.43 -1.51
C ASP A 37 -5.12 10.09 -1.10
N PRO A 38 -4.44 9.22 -0.33
CA PRO A 38 -5.03 7.97 0.17
C PRO A 38 -6.10 8.17 1.24
N ASP A 39 -6.14 9.32 1.91
CA ASP A 39 -7.11 9.61 2.98
C ASP A 39 -8.43 10.19 2.45
N ALA A 40 -8.42 10.69 1.21
CA ALA A 40 -9.58 11.26 0.54
C ALA A 40 -10.84 10.40 0.71
N ARG A 41 -11.97 11.05 1.02
CA ARG A 41 -13.28 10.40 1.18
C ARG A 41 -13.68 9.53 -0.01
N ALA A 42 -13.19 9.84 -1.21
CA ALA A 42 -13.39 9.04 -2.42
C ALA A 42 -12.68 7.67 -2.33
N VAL A 43 -11.45 7.62 -1.80
CA VAL A 43 -10.69 6.38 -1.58
C VAL A 43 -11.39 5.54 -0.52
N ARG A 44 -11.72 6.13 0.64
CA ARG A 44 -12.50 5.47 1.70
C ARG A 44 -13.84 4.90 1.21
N GLY A 45 -14.48 5.55 0.22
CA GLY A 45 -15.73 5.07 -0.40
C GLY A 45 -15.55 4.00 -1.48
N ALA A 46 -14.36 3.91 -2.09
CA ALA A 46 -13.99 2.93 -3.11
C ALA A 46 -13.41 1.64 -2.48
N VAL A 47 -12.67 1.76 -1.38
CA VAL A 47 -12.12 0.65 -0.59
C VAL A 47 -13.23 0.00 0.23
N ARG A 48 -14.11 -0.76 -0.44
CA ARG A 48 -15.21 -1.55 0.18
C ARG A 48 -14.81 -2.97 0.60
N ARG A 49 -13.53 -3.31 0.45
CA ARG A 49 -12.87 -4.55 0.84
C ARG A 49 -11.51 -4.17 1.43
N PRO A 50 -10.89 -5.00 2.29
CA PRO A 50 -9.53 -4.74 2.78
C PRO A 50 -8.57 -4.52 1.60
N ALA A 51 -7.70 -3.52 1.73
CA ALA A 51 -6.77 -3.12 0.67
C ALA A 51 -5.34 -2.96 1.21
N ALA A 52 -4.36 -3.19 0.34
CA ALA A 52 -2.97 -2.86 0.63
C ALA A 52 -2.65 -1.44 0.13
N LEU A 53 -2.11 -0.58 0.98
CA LEU A 53 -1.59 0.74 0.61
C LEU A 53 -0.08 0.64 0.37
N VAL A 54 0.41 1.18 -0.75
CA VAL A 54 1.84 1.42 -0.98
C VAL A 54 2.04 2.93 -1.05
N ILE A 55 2.93 3.47 -0.22
CA ILE A 55 3.19 4.91 -0.11
C ILE A 55 4.69 5.21 -0.14
N ASP A 56 5.11 6.23 -0.90
CA ASP A 56 6.53 6.64 -0.95
C ASP A 56 6.86 7.80 -0.01
N ALA A 57 8.15 7.92 0.34
CA ALA A 57 8.66 8.99 1.19
C ALA A 57 8.33 10.40 0.65
N GLN A 58 8.20 10.57 -0.67
CA GLN A 58 7.80 11.83 -1.28
C GLN A 58 6.35 12.20 -0.98
N MET A 59 5.41 11.24 -1.07
CA MET A 59 4.03 11.46 -0.62
C MET A 59 3.97 11.77 0.87
N LEU A 60 4.72 11.04 1.70
CA LEU A 60 4.73 11.24 3.15
C LEU A 60 5.31 12.59 3.58
N ALA A 61 6.36 13.07 2.91
CA ALA A 61 6.94 14.39 3.14
C ALA A 61 6.02 15.56 2.72
N ALA A 62 5.00 15.29 1.91
CA ALA A 62 3.96 16.25 1.52
C ALA A 62 2.73 16.22 2.45
N GLY A 63 2.65 15.25 3.36
CA GLY A 63 1.57 15.12 4.35
C GLY A 63 1.87 15.82 5.68
N GLU A 64 0.85 15.87 6.54
CA GLU A 64 0.98 16.44 7.88
C GLU A 64 1.81 15.54 8.83
N PRO A 65 2.46 16.10 9.88
CA PRO A 65 3.12 15.31 10.90
C PRO A 65 2.19 14.27 11.55
N GLY A 66 2.63 13.02 11.60
CA GLY A 66 1.84 11.90 12.13
C GLY A 66 0.83 11.28 11.15
N TRP A 67 0.77 11.76 9.89
CA TRP A 67 -0.16 11.25 8.87
C TRP A 67 -0.04 9.75 8.61
N LEU A 68 1.18 9.19 8.54
CA LEU A 68 1.38 7.74 8.41
C LEU A 68 0.78 6.95 9.58
N ALA A 69 0.90 7.45 10.81
CA ALA A 69 0.31 6.82 11.99
C ALA A 69 -1.22 6.96 12.04
N ALA A 70 -1.79 7.99 11.40
CA ALA A 70 -3.23 8.10 11.20
C ALA A 70 -3.72 7.09 10.15
N LEU A 71 -3.05 7.01 8.99
CA LEU A 71 -3.34 6.03 7.94
C LEU A 71 -3.31 4.60 8.49
N VAL A 72 -2.26 4.18 9.21
CA VAL A 72 -2.15 2.80 9.74
C VAL A 72 -3.21 2.47 10.82
N ARG A 73 -3.92 3.45 11.37
CA ARG A 73 -5.06 3.20 12.29
C ARG A 73 -6.39 2.99 11.56
N GLU A 74 -6.46 3.23 10.26
CA GLU A 74 -7.68 3.09 9.48
C GLU A 74 -7.97 1.61 9.15
N PRO A 75 -9.10 1.04 9.60
CA PRO A 75 -9.35 -0.42 9.56
C PRO A 75 -9.64 -0.98 8.16
N HIS A 76 -9.65 -0.14 7.12
CA HIS A 76 -9.80 -0.57 5.73
C HIS A 76 -8.45 -0.89 5.07
N TRP A 77 -7.34 -0.43 5.66
CA TRP A 77 -6.02 -0.91 5.28
C TRP A 77 -5.76 -2.25 5.94
N TYR A 78 -5.55 -3.24 5.09
CA TYR A 78 -5.07 -4.54 5.47
C TYR A 78 -3.57 -4.52 5.77
N CYS A 79 -2.83 -3.75 4.98
CA CYS A 79 -1.40 -3.59 5.09
C CYS A 79 -0.98 -2.25 4.48
N VAL A 80 0.04 -1.62 5.07
CA VAL A 80 0.64 -0.38 4.57
C VAL A 80 2.12 -0.64 4.33
N LEU A 81 2.60 -0.42 3.11
CA LEU A 81 4.01 -0.52 2.74
C LEU A 81 4.57 0.88 2.51
N ALA A 82 5.42 1.34 3.42
CA ALA A 82 6.13 2.61 3.32
C ALA A 82 7.49 2.42 2.62
N LEU A 83 7.75 3.21 1.58
CA LEU A 83 8.95 3.12 0.74
C LEU A 83 9.94 4.25 0.99
N ASP A 84 11.20 3.89 1.28
CA ASP A 84 12.31 4.81 1.60
C ASP A 84 12.06 5.68 2.87
N VAL A 85 11.39 5.11 3.87
CA VAL A 85 11.02 5.78 5.14
C VAL A 85 11.70 5.10 6.32
N GLU A 86 12.17 5.88 7.30
CA GLU A 86 12.69 5.33 8.55
C GLU A 86 11.59 4.62 9.37
N PRO A 87 11.86 3.43 9.96
CA PRO A 87 10.90 2.73 10.80
C PRO A 87 10.40 3.59 11.96
N LEU A 88 9.08 3.68 12.13
CA LEU A 88 8.42 4.36 13.23
C LEU A 88 8.22 3.34 14.37
N PRO A 89 8.98 3.41 15.48
CA PRO A 89 8.96 2.38 16.51
C PRO A 89 7.63 2.32 17.30
N GLU A 90 6.78 3.35 17.19
CA GLU A 90 5.50 3.46 17.90
C GLU A 90 4.29 2.98 17.09
N VAL A 91 4.50 2.46 15.86
CA VAL A 91 3.43 2.01 14.98
C VAL A 91 3.48 0.49 14.82
N GLU A 92 2.95 -0.22 15.82
CA GLU A 92 2.79 -1.67 15.80
C GLU A 92 1.66 -2.11 14.83
N GLY A 93 1.86 -3.23 14.14
CA GLY A 93 0.84 -3.89 13.33
C GLY A 93 1.21 -4.02 11.86
N HIS A 94 0.24 -3.78 10.98
CA HIS A 94 0.30 -4.09 9.55
C HIS A 94 1.14 -3.11 8.68
N LEU A 95 2.10 -2.43 9.30
CA LEU A 95 3.01 -1.50 8.63
C LEU A 95 4.33 -2.21 8.28
N CYS A 96 4.66 -2.21 6.99
CA CYS A 96 5.91 -2.75 6.46
C CYS A 96 6.76 -1.64 5.85
N TYR A 97 8.08 -1.86 5.82
CA TYR A 97 9.06 -0.94 5.25
C TYR A 97 9.88 -1.64 4.17
N ALA A 98 10.22 -0.92 3.10
CA ALA A 98 11.16 -1.37 2.08
C ALA A 98 11.85 -0.15 1.43
N SER A 99 12.96 -0.35 0.72
CA SER A 99 13.42 0.67 -0.22
C SER A 99 12.58 0.67 -1.50
N ALA A 100 12.57 1.76 -2.27
CA ALA A 100 11.97 1.78 -3.61
C ALA A 100 12.62 0.78 -4.58
N ALA A 101 13.89 0.43 -4.36
CA ALA A 101 14.60 -0.60 -5.14
C ALA A 101 14.06 -2.01 -4.84
N GLU A 102 13.74 -2.30 -3.58
CA GLU A 102 13.21 -3.58 -3.12
C GLU A 102 11.69 -3.70 -3.26
N ALA A 103 10.96 -2.58 -3.33
CA ALA A 103 9.50 -2.51 -3.37
C ALA A 103 8.87 -3.54 -4.33
N ARG A 104 9.46 -3.72 -5.51
CA ARG A 104 9.06 -4.72 -6.50
C ARG A 104 9.17 -6.15 -5.98
N ALA A 105 10.29 -6.52 -5.38
CA ALA A 105 10.51 -7.86 -4.84
C ALA A 105 9.65 -8.11 -3.59
N VAL A 106 9.49 -7.10 -2.73
CA VAL A 106 8.67 -7.16 -1.52
C VAL A 106 7.19 -7.35 -1.87
N ILE A 107 6.63 -6.50 -2.74
CA ILE A 107 5.24 -6.64 -3.21
C ILE A 107 5.00 -7.99 -3.90
N ALA A 108 5.97 -8.51 -4.68
CA ALA A 108 5.84 -9.83 -5.30
C ALA A 108 5.73 -10.97 -4.27
N GLN A 109 6.41 -10.87 -3.12
CA GLN A 109 6.34 -11.85 -2.03
C GLN A 109 5.05 -11.71 -1.19
N MET A 110 4.51 -10.50 -1.05
CA MET A 110 3.30 -10.22 -0.26
C MET A 110 2.00 -10.49 -1.03
N LEU A 111 2.03 -10.41 -2.37
CA LEU A 111 0.85 -10.60 -3.22
C LEU A 111 0.04 -11.89 -2.99
N PRO A 112 0.63 -13.06 -2.63
CA PRO A 112 -0.13 -14.26 -2.27
C PRO A 112 -0.92 -14.09 -0.96
N SER A 113 -0.27 -13.67 0.15
CA SER A 113 -0.96 -13.52 1.44
C SER A 113 -2.04 -12.44 1.41
N TRP A 114 -1.89 -11.45 0.53
CA TRP A 114 -2.93 -10.47 0.28
C TRP A 114 -4.19 -11.11 -0.38
N ARG A 115 -4.04 -12.09 -1.28
CA ARG A 115 -5.15 -12.72 -2.02
C ARG A 115 -5.94 -13.71 -1.18
N ASP A 116 -5.24 -14.48 -0.36
CA ASP A 116 -5.77 -15.73 0.18
C ASP A 116 -6.66 -15.53 1.39
N ASP A 117 -6.33 -14.60 2.31
CA ASP A 117 -6.85 -14.71 3.67
C ASP A 117 -7.11 -13.36 4.37
N GLY A 118 -6.08 -12.51 4.48
CA GLY A 118 -6.31 -11.09 4.76
C GLY A 118 -6.76 -10.70 6.18
N SER A 119 -6.42 -11.29 7.33
CA SER A 119 -5.47 -12.34 7.75
C SER A 119 -3.98 -12.20 7.37
N GLY A 120 -3.28 -11.25 7.99
CA GLY A 120 -1.81 -11.28 8.17
C GLY A 120 -0.92 -10.61 7.10
N CYS A 121 -0.46 -9.38 7.37
CA CYS A 121 0.84 -8.95 6.86
C CYS A 121 1.94 -9.51 7.77
N CYS A 122 3.06 -9.96 7.15
CA CYS A 122 4.10 -10.85 7.69
C CYS A 122 3.73 -12.34 7.66
#